data_AF-A0A7W4ZQD3-F1
#
_entry.id   AF-A0A7W4ZQD3-F1
#
_cell.length_a   1.000
_cell.length_b   1.000
_cell.length_c   1.000
_cell.angle_alpha   90.00
_cell.angle_beta   90.00
_cell.angle_gamma   90.00
#
_symmetry.space_group_name_H-M   'P 1'
#
loop_
_entity.id
_entity.type
_entity.pdbx_description
1 polymer ?
#
loop_
_entity_poly.entity_id
_entity_poly.type
_entity_poly.pdbx_seq_one_letter_code
_entity_poly.pdbx_strand_id
1 'polypeptide(L)'
;MAHTFAELVEKQRAADEAHARMRKLRDAYGPPTQTKWSDQQTTTWETAWRAWRDLARDVQAAVTAYAKQEDTPRQEIEAEVKEAVQREDPDGNDR
;
A
#
# COMPACT_ATOMS: atom_id res chain seq x y z
N MET A 1 3.64 15.95 14.01
CA MET A 1 3.41 15.06 15.18
C MET A 1 4.43 13.96 15.14
N ALA A 2 4.83 13.40 16.28
CA ALA A 2 5.62 12.17 16.31
C ALA A 2 4.76 11.06 15.70
N HIS A 3 5.27 10.34 14.72
CA HIS A 3 4.59 9.14 14.23
C HIS A 3 4.76 8.03 15.26
N THR A 4 3.80 7.12 15.33
CA THR A 4 3.91 5.89 16.13
C THR A 4 4.09 4.69 15.23
N PHE A 5 4.68 3.62 15.76
CA PHE A 5 4.79 2.36 15.01
C PHE A 5 3.42 1.83 14.55
N ALA A 6 2.41 1.86 15.43
CA ALA A 6 1.05 1.43 15.08
C ALA A 6 0.46 2.26 13.92
N GLU A 7 0.70 3.57 13.90
CA GLU A 7 0.27 4.43 12.79
C GLU A 7 0.94 4.05 11.46
N LEU A 8 2.23 3.67 11.49
CA LEU A 8 2.94 3.20 10.30
C LEU A 8 2.32 1.92 9.74
N VAL A 9 1.97 0.98 10.63
CA VAL A 9 1.31 -0.28 10.27
C VAL A 9 -0.05 -0.03 9.63
N GLU A 10 -0.89 0.83 10.22
CA GLU A 10 -2.20 1.17 9.65
C GLU A 10 -2.08 1.87 8.30
N LYS A 11 -1.13 2.80 8.15
CA LYS A 11 -0.88 3.47 6.85
C LYS A 11 -0.41 2.47 5.79
N GLN A 12 0.48 1.54 6.15
CA GLN A 12 0.96 0.50 5.25
C GLN A 12 -0.19 -0.43 4.84
N ARG A 13 -1.04 -0.87 5.78
CA ARG A 13 -2.25 -1.66 5.47
C ARG A 13 -3.15 -0.94 4.47
N ALA A 14 -3.45 0.34 4.70
CA ALA A 14 -4.27 1.12 3.78
C ALA A 14 -3.66 1.21 2.37
N ALA A 15 -2.34 1.39 2.27
CA ALA A 15 -1.64 1.36 1.00
C ALA A 15 -1.72 -0.02 0.32
N ASP A 16 -1.57 -1.11 1.07
CA ASP A 16 -1.64 -2.48 0.54
C ASP A 16 -3.05 -2.85 0.06
N GLU A 17 -4.10 -2.42 0.78
CA GLU A 17 -5.50 -2.57 0.36
C GLU A 17 -5.78 -1.81 -0.94
N ALA A 18 -5.32 -0.55 -1.03
CA ALA A 18 -5.47 0.25 -2.25
C ALA A 18 -4.73 -0.37 -3.43
N HIS A 19 -3.53 -0.91 -3.20
CA HIS A 19 -2.77 -1.65 -4.20
C HIS A 19 -3.50 -2.93 -4.63
N ALA A 20 -4.06 -3.69 -3.70
CA ALA A 20 -4.84 -4.89 -3.98
C ALA A 20 -6.08 -4.57 -4.82
N ARG A 21 -6.78 -3.46 -4.55
CA ARG A 21 -7.90 -2.99 -5.38
C ARG A 21 -7.45 -2.64 -6.80
N MET A 22 -6.35 -1.90 -6.95
CA MET A 22 -5.78 -1.57 -8.26
C MET A 22 -5.44 -2.85 -9.07
N ARG A 23 -4.83 -3.85 -8.41
CA ARG A 23 -4.54 -5.15 -9.04
C ARG A 23 -5.81 -5.88 -9.46
N LYS A 24 -6.82 -5.97 -8.58
CA LYS A 24 -8.13 -6.56 -8.90
C LYS A 24 -8.80 -5.90 -10.11
N LEU A 25 -8.73 -4.57 -10.24
CA LEU A 25 -9.27 -3.85 -11.40
C LEU A 25 -8.53 -4.23 -12.68
N ARG A 26 -7.20 -4.26 -12.64
CA ARG A 26 -6.38 -4.67 -13.79
C ARG A 26 -6.69 -6.10 -14.21
N ASP A 27 -6.82 -7.02 -13.25
CA ASP A 27 -7.08 -8.42 -13.52
C ASP A 27 -8.52 -8.61 -14.07
N ALA A 28 -9.50 -7.83 -13.60
CA ALA A 28 -10.87 -7.84 -14.11
C ALA A 28 -11.03 -7.24 -15.52
N TYR A 29 -10.23 -6.25 -15.87
CA TYR A 29 -10.26 -5.62 -17.20
C TYR A 29 -9.42 -6.38 -18.25
N GLY A 30 -8.61 -7.34 -17.80
CA GLY A 30 -7.67 -8.07 -18.64
C GLY A 30 -6.36 -7.29 -18.90
N PRO A 31 -5.31 -7.98 -19.38
CA PRO A 31 -4.03 -7.35 -19.64
C PRO A 31 -4.19 -6.22 -20.67
N PRO A 32 -3.70 -4.99 -20.39
CA PRO A 32 -3.81 -3.86 -21.33
C PRO A 32 -3.19 -4.15 -22.70
N THR A 33 -2.23 -5.07 -22.76
CA THR A 33 -1.56 -5.52 -23.99
C THR A 33 -2.42 -6.48 -24.82
N GLN A 34 -3.51 -7.01 -24.26
CA GLN A 34 -4.40 -7.99 -24.91
C GLN A 34 -5.84 -7.45 -25.05
N THR A 35 -6.23 -6.44 -24.26
CA THR A 35 -7.59 -5.89 -24.27
C THR A 35 -7.54 -4.37 -24.22
N LYS A 36 -8.17 -3.71 -25.20
CA LYS A 36 -8.36 -2.27 -25.17
C LYS A 36 -9.42 -1.93 -24.12
N TRP A 37 -9.02 -1.26 -23.06
CA TRP A 37 -9.94 -0.79 -22.03
C TRP A 37 -10.82 0.34 -22.58
N SER A 38 -12.06 0.42 -22.07
CA SER A 38 -12.92 1.59 -22.27
C SER A 38 -12.41 2.80 -21.50
N ASP A 39 -12.87 4.00 -21.87
CA ASP A 39 -12.51 5.25 -21.18
C ASP A 39 -12.92 5.21 -19.69
N GLN A 40 -14.07 4.59 -19.39
CA GLN A 40 -14.55 4.41 -18.02
C GLN A 40 -13.65 3.46 -17.22
N GLN A 41 -13.22 2.34 -17.81
CA GLN A 41 -12.31 1.38 -17.16
C GLN A 41 -10.94 2.02 -16.92
N THR A 42 -10.40 2.72 -17.91
CA THR A 42 -9.15 3.48 -17.80
C THR A 42 -9.22 4.49 -16.67
N THR A 43 -10.26 5.34 -16.67
CA THR A 43 -10.47 6.33 -15.60
C THR A 43 -10.57 5.69 -14.22
N THR A 44 -11.32 4.59 -14.10
CA THR A 44 -11.50 3.88 -12.83
C THR A 44 -10.19 3.31 -12.29
N TRP A 45 -9.38 2.71 -13.18
CA TRP A 45 -8.07 2.18 -12.81
C TRP A 45 -7.10 3.30 -12.43
N GLU A 46 -7.05 4.40 -13.19
CA GLU A 46 -6.19 5.55 -12.89
C GLU A 46 -6.54 6.19 -11.55
N THR A 47 -7.82 6.33 -11.21
CA THR A 47 -8.24 6.83 -9.89
C THR A 47 -7.75 5.93 -8.78
N ALA A 48 -7.88 4.61 -8.93
CA ALA A 48 -7.37 3.65 -7.94
C ALA A 48 -5.84 3.70 -7.83
N TRP A 49 -5.12 3.83 -8.95
CA TRP A 49 -3.67 3.98 -8.97
C TRP A 49 -3.21 5.27 -8.28
N ARG A 50 -3.88 6.41 -8.52
CA ARG A 50 -3.57 7.68 -7.85
C ARG A 50 -3.79 7.58 -6.35
N ALA A 51 -4.93 7.02 -5.92
CA ALA A 51 -5.23 6.83 -4.51
C ALA A 51 -4.16 5.96 -3.80
N TRP A 52 -3.77 4.84 -4.41
CA TRP A 52 -2.67 4.02 -3.90
C TRP A 52 -1.35 4.80 -3.83
N ARG A 53 -1.00 5.52 -4.91
CA ARG A 53 0.26 6.29 -4.98
C ARG A 53 0.33 7.36 -3.88
N ASP A 54 -0.78 7.98 -3.53
CA ASP A 54 -0.81 9.01 -2.50
C ASP A 54 -0.65 8.39 -1.10
N LEU A 55 -1.30 7.24 -0.83
CA LEU A 55 -1.08 6.48 0.40
C LEU A 55 0.36 5.97 0.53
N ALA A 56 0.94 5.45 -0.55
CA ALA A 56 2.33 4.97 -0.55
C ALA A 56 3.34 6.10 -0.26
N ARG A 57 3.07 7.33 -0.73
CA ARG A 57 3.89 8.51 -0.38
C ARG A 57 3.75 8.87 1.10
N ASP A 58 2.53 8.81 1.64
CA ASP A 58 2.26 9.10 3.05
C ASP A 58 2.99 8.10 3.96
N VAL A 59 2.95 6.81 3.63
CA VAL A 59 3.74 5.76 4.32
C VAL A 59 5.23 6.10 4.29
N GLN A 60 5.80 6.40 3.12
CA GLN A 60 7.23 6.72 3.03
C GLN A 60 7.62 7.94 3.87
N ALA A 61 6.77 8.97 3.90
CA ALA A 61 6.99 10.16 4.71
C ALA A 61 6.95 9.83 6.20
N ALA A 62 5.95 9.05 6.63
CA ALA A 62 5.79 8.63 8.02
C ALA A 62 6.95 7.75 8.49
N VAL A 63 7.34 6.73 7.72
CA VAL A 63 8.49 5.85 8.02
C VAL A 63 9.77 6.68 8.15
N THR A 64 10.00 7.60 7.20
CA THR A 64 11.21 8.44 7.23
C THR A 64 11.26 9.33 8.47
N ALA A 65 10.12 9.86 8.91
CA ALA A 65 10.03 10.68 10.11
C ALA A 65 10.18 9.84 11.38
N TYR A 66 9.58 8.65 11.44
CA TYR A 66 9.70 7.72 12.56
C TYR A 66 11.14 7.20 12.72
N ALA A 67 11.77 6.77 11.63
CA ALA A 67 13.16 6.31 11.63
C ALA A 67 14.13 7.35 12.21
N LYS A 68 13.93 8.64 11.86
CA LYS A 68 14.71 9.75 12.43
C LYS A 68 14.43 9.98 13.91
N GLN A 69 13.20 9.75 14.35
CA GLN A 69 12.80 9.90 15.76
C GLN A 69 13.44 8.80 16.62
N GLU A 70 13.46 7.57 16.12
CA GLU A 70 13.99 6.40 16.83
C GLU A 70 15.50 6.17 16.59
N ASP A 71 16.18 7.08 15.87
CA ASP A 71 17.59 6.96 15.45
C ASP A 71 17.92 5.58 14.84
N THR A 72 16.96 5.02 14.10
CA THR A 72 17.01 3.67 13.53
C THR A 72 17.06 3.76 12.01
N PRO A 73 17.83 2.91 11.30
CA PRO A 73 17.84 2.89 9.84
C PRO A 73 16.44 2.72 9.26
N ARG A 74 16.10 3.54 8.26
CA ARG A 74 14.78 3.51 7.60
C ARG A 74 14.39 2.11 7.11
N GLN A 75 15.34 1.35 6.57
CA GLN A 75 15.09 0.02 6.05
C GLN A 75 14.68 -0.99 7.12
N GLU A 76 15.17 -0.83 8.36
CA GLU A 76 14.79 -1.68 9.49
C GLU A 76 13.35 -1.40 9.88
N ILE A 77 12.96 -0.12 10.00
CA ILE A 77 11.56 0.27 10.23
C ILE A 77 10.64 -0.24 9.12
N GLU A 78 11.04 -0.13 7.84
CA GLU A 78 10.26 -0.66 6.71
C GLU A 78 10.05 -2.18 6.82
N ALA A 79 11.08 -2.93 7.22
CA ALA A 79 10.99 -4.37 7.43
C ALA A 79 10.05 -4.71 8.58
N GLU A 80 10.19 -4.05 9.73
CA GLU A 80 9.34 -4.25 10.90
C GLU A 80 7.87 -3.95 10.62
N VAL A 81 7.58 -2.84 9.96
CA VAL A 81 6.21 -2.46 9.55
C VAL A 81 5.64 -3.53 8.62
N LYS A 82 6.41 -3.97 7.62
CA LYS A 82 5.98 -5.01 6.68
C LYS A 82 5.70 -6.34 7.38
N GLU A 83 6.50 -6.71 8.37
CA GLU A 83 6.24 -7.92 9.16
C GLU A 83 5.02 -7.76 10.08
N ALA A 84 4.83 -6.59 10.69
CA ALA A 84 3.69 -6.32 11.55
C ALA A 84 2.36 -6.40 10.78
N VAL A 85 2.30 -5.81 9.57
CA VAL A 85 1.11 -5.94 8.70
C VAL A 85 0.81 -7.42 8.40
N GLN A 86 1.82 -8.23 8.07
CA GLN A 86 1.64 -9.66 7.82
C GLN A 86 1.19 -10.46 9.05
N ARG A 87 1.63 -10.08 10.25
CA ARG A 87 1.24 -10.73 11.51
C ARG A 87 -0.19 -10.39 11.93
N GLU A 88 -0.63 -9.17 11.64
CA GLU A 88 -2.00 -8.70 11.91
C GLU A 88 -3.02 -9.11 10.83
N ASP A 89 -2.59 -9.82 9.78
CA ASP A 89 -3.45 -10.53 8.83
C ASP A 89 -3.56 -12.05 9.19
N PRO A 90 -4.20 -12.46 10.32
CA PRO A 90 -4.37 -13.87 10.66
C PRO A 90 -5.45 -14.60 9.81
N ASP A 91 -6.13 -13.93 8.88
CA ASP A 91 -7.21 -14.49 8.04
C ASP A 91 -6.81 -14.73 6.56
N GLY A 92 -5.51 -14.92 6.31
CA GLY A 92 -4.95 -15.06 4.96
C GLY A 92 -4.56 -16.47 4.50
N ASN A 93 -4.79 -17.54 5.28
CA ASN A 93 -4.52 -18.91 4.85
C ASN A 93 -5.42 -19.95 5.54
N ASP A 94 -6.64 -20.06 5.04
CA ASP A 94 -7.34 -21.35 4.93
C ASP A 94 -7.96 -21.43 3.52
N ARG A 95 -7.19 -21.97 2.57
CA ARG A 95 -7.62 -22.70 1.36
C ARG A 95 -6.43 -23.17 0.53
#